data_AF-A0A931VTD9-F1
#
_entry.id   AF-A0A931VTD9-F1
#
_cell.length_a   1.000
_cell.length_b   1.000
_cell.length_c   1.000
_cell.angle_alpha   90.00
_cell.angle_beta   90.00
_cell.angle_gamma   90.00
#
_symmetry.space_group_name_H-M   'P 1'
#
loop_
_entity.id
_entity.type
_entity.pdbx_description
1 polymer ?
#
loop_
_entity_poly.entity_id
_entity_poly.type
_entity_poly.pdbx_seq_one_letter_code
_entity_poly.pdbx_strand_id
1 'polypeptide(L)'
;LAPDGILILNSANPAEAVRERYSIPEGVRVFTLDVTETAQRILGHRAAVSAAMGALSCRAAGIADDAALSAAREELSEIGLPEALIRKNEELARACLAAADVPPLTVDRPGAPEPSVPLSVPAYDDPTVGTPSVYAPGNMPLRKTGGWRTVRPVIDLALCNQCWICFVRCPEGAISLDEKDNPHIDYDHCKGCLICVEECPTKAVAEEKEVRTW
;
A
#
# COMPACT_ATOMS: atom_id res chain seq x y z
N LEU A 1 -11.67 16.67 2.75
CA LEU A 1 -10.51 17.28 2.05
C LEU A 1 -10.76 18.78 1.99
N ALA A 2 -9.73 19.60 2.22
CA ALA A 2 -9.86 21.05 2.09
C ALA A 2 -10.18 21.42 0.63
N PRO A 3 -11.01 22.45 0.37
CA PRO A 3 -11.45 22.80 -0.98
C PRO A 3 -10.36 23.22 -1.97
N ASP A 4 -9.12 23.41 -1.55
CA ASP A 4 -7.96 23.82 -2.36
C ASP A 4 -6.76 22.84 -2.23
N GLY A 5 -6.99 21.75 -1.48
CA GLY A 5 -5.99 20.74 -1.19
C GLY A 5 -5.54 19.95 -2.42
N ILE A 6 -4.37 19.32 -2.30
CA ILE A 6 -3.85 18.36 -3.27
C ILE A 6 -4.08 16.95 -2.73
N LEU A 7 -4.61 16.07 -3.56
CA LEU A 7 -4.67 14.63 -3.33
C LEU A 7 -3.77 13.93 -4.35
N ILE A 8 -2.75 13.22 -3.87
CA ILE A 8 -1.91 12.35 -4.68
C ILE A 8 -2.32 10.92 -4.35
N LEU A 9 -2.79 10.17 -5.35
CA LEU A 9 -3.25 8.80 -5.16
C LEU A 9 -2.43 7.83 -6.02
N ASN A 10 -1.88 6.80 -5.38
CA ASN A 10 -1.27 5.69 -6.10
C ASN A 10 -2.37 4.86 -6.78
N SER A 11 -2.49 4.97 -8.10
CA SER A 11 -3.61 4.43 -8.87
C SER A 11 -3.24 4.28 -10.35
N ALA A 12 -3.66 3.14 -10.94
CA ALA A 12 -3.58 2.89 -12.38
C ALA A 12 -4.61 3.67 -13.22
N ASN A 13 -5.70 4.13 -12.60
CA ASN A 13 -6.75 4.81 -13.34
C ASN A 13 -6.77 6.33 -13.10
N PRO A 14 -7.37 7.09 -14.03
CA PRO A 14 -7.18 8.52 -14.14
C PRO A 14 -7.90 9.29 -13.03
N ALA A 15 -7.46 10.53 -12.81
CA ALA A 15 -7.93 11.41 -11.74
C ALA A 15 -9.45 11.65 -11.78
N GLU A 16 -10.06 11.71 -12.96
CA GLU A 16 -11.51 11.89 -13.15
C GLU A 16 -12.27 10.69 -12.60
N ALA A 17 -11.82 9.47 -12.92
CA ALA A 17 -12.45 8.24 -12.44
C ALA A 17 -12.31 8.09 -10.92
N VAL A 18 -11.15 8.46 -10.35
CA VAL A 18 -10.95 8.53 -8.89
C VAL A 18 -11.90 9.53 -8.25
N ARG A 19 -12.03 10.72 -8.85
CA ARG A 19 -12.90 11.79 -8.34
C ARG A 19 -14.35 11.32 -8.25
N GLU A 20 -14.87 10.72 -9.31
CA GLU A 20 -16.23 10.18 -9.34
C GLU A 20 -16.42 9.09 -8.28
N ARG A 21 -15.50 8.11 -8.26
CA ARG A 21 -15.57 6.92 -7.40
C ARG A 21 -15.61 7.25 -5.90
N TYR A 22 -14.86 8.27 -5.48
CA TYR A 22 -14.74 8.68 -4.08
C TYR A 22 -15.50 9.97 -3.77
N SER A 23 -16.30 10.49 -4.70
CA SER A 23 -17.07 11.72 -4.54
C SER A 23 -16.20 12.89 -4.06
N ILE A 24 -15.03 13.06 -4.67
CA ILE A 24 -14.04 14.07 -4.26
C ILE A 24 -14.55 15.46 -4.65
N PRO A 25 -14.60 16.45 -3.72
CA PRO A 25 -15.06 17.80 -4.02
C PRO A 25 -14.28 18.46 -5.16
N GLU A 26 -14.97 19.23 -6.02
CA GLU A 26 -14.39 19.82 -7.24
C GLU A 26 -13.11 20.64 -6.99
N GLY A 27 -13.05 21.38 -5.88
CA GLY A 27 -11.90 22.22 -5.57
C GLY A 27 -10.61 21.45 -5.20
N VAL A 28 -10.71 20.17 -4.82
CA VAL A 28 -9.53 19.34 -4.56
C VAL A 28 -8.83 19.01 -5.87
N ARG A 29 -7.54 19.29 -5.97
CA ARG A 29 -6.70 18.89 -7.12
C ARG A 29 -6.26 17.44 -6.95
N VAL A 30 -6.64 16.57 -7.88
CA VAL A 30 -6.38 15.12 -7.80
C VAL A 30 -5.31 14.74 -8.82
N PHE A 31 -4.27 14.04 -8.36
CA PHE A 31 -3.21 13.48 -9.19
C PHE A 31 -3.13 11.98 -8.95
N THR A 32 -3.04 11.21 -10.04
CA THR A 32 -2.97 9.75 -10.00
C THR A 32 -1.72 9.27 -10.72
N LEU A 33 -1.01 8.32 -10.12
CA LEU A 33 0.14 7.66 -10.73
C LEU A 33 0.20 6.20 -10.27
N ASP A 34 0.45 5.24 -11.17
CA ASP A 34 0.69 3.85 -10.79
C ASP A 34 2.13 3.66 -10.28
N VAL A 35 2.34 4.09 -9.05
CA VAL A 35 3.62 3.94 -8.36
C VAL A 35 3.88 2.46 -8.07
N THR A 36 2.84 1.66 -7.85
CA THR A 36 2.98 0.22 -7.61
C THR A 36 3.60 -0.51 -8.80
N GLU A 37 3.09 -0.28 -10.01
CA GLU A 37 3.64 -0.88 -11.23
C GLU A 37 5.08 -0.43 -11.48
N THR A 38 5.35 0.87 -11.30
CA THR A 38 6.69 1.42 -11.44
C THR A 38 7.65 0.80 -10.43
N ALA A 39 7.21 0.64 -9.18
CA ALA A 39 7.98 0.03 -8.11
C ALA A 39 8.25 -1.45 -8.38
N GLN A 40 7.24 -2.22 -8.85
CA GLN A 40 7.43 -3.62 -9.23
C GLN A 40 8.46 -3.79 -10.34
N ARG A 41 8.49 -2.89 -11.33
CA ARG A 41 9.47 -2.92 -12.42
C ARG A 41 10.91 -2.65 -11.95
N ILE A 42 11.10 -1.72 -11.01
CA ILE A 42 12.44 -1.28 -10.57
C ILE A 42 12.95 -2.13 -9.38
N LEU A 43 12.11 -2.33 -8.37
CA LEU A 43 12.45 -3.00 -7.12
C LEU A 43 12.19 -4.52 -7.17
N GLY A 44 11.24 -4.98 -7.99
CA GLY A 44 10.82 -6.39 -8.07
C GLY A 44 9.58 -6.69 -7.21
N HIS A 45 9.33 -7.98 -6.92
CA HIS A 45 8.18 -8.40 -6.13
C HIS A 45 8.19 -7.79 -4.71
N ARG A 46 7.01 -7.44 -4.20
CA ARG A 46 6.81 -6.85 -2.86
C ARG A 46 7.52 -5.49 -2.67
N ALA A 47 7.57 -4.69 -3.73
CA ALA A 47 8.16 -3.37 -3.74
C ALA A 47 7.43 -2.38 -2.81
N ALA A 48 8.20 -1.67 -1.98
CA ALA A 48 7.69 -0.54 -1.20
C ALA A 48 7.56 0.72 -2.07
N VAL A 49 6.50 1.49 -1.85
CA VAL A 49 6.20 2.73 -2.60
C VAL A 49 6.48 4.00 -1.79
N SER A 50 6.91 3.86 -0.53
CA SER A 50 7.02 4.96 0.44
C SER A 50 7.97 6.06 -0.03
N ALA A 51 9.16 5.72 -0.53
CA ALA A 51 10.14 6.71 -0.99
C ALA A 51 9.60 7.57 -2.15
N ALA A 52 8.95 6.95 -3.14
CA ALA A 52 8.35 7.67 -4.27
C ALA A 52 7.14 8.51 -3.87
N MET A 53 6.22 7.95 -3.07
CA MET A 53 5.06 8.69 -2.59
C MET A 53 5.46 9.85 -1.66
N GLY A 54 6.48 9.65 -0.83
CA GLY A 54 7.09 10.67 0.00
C GLY A 54 7.67 11.80 -0.84
N ALA A 55 8.47 11.49 -1.86
CA ALA A 55 9.04 12.48 -2.75
C ALA A 55 7.97 13.32 -3.48
N LEU A 56 6.91 12.69 -4.00
CA LEU A 56 5.77 13.41 -4.61
C LEU A 56 5.07 14.33 -3.60
N SER A 57 4.93 13.87 -2.36
CA SER A 57 4.33 14.66 -1.27
C SER A 57 5.21 15.84 -0.87
N CYS A 58 6.53 15.66 -0.83
CA CYS A 58 7.51 16.72 -0.59
C CYS A 58 7.39 17.82 -1.67
N ARG A 59 7.34 17.44 -2.95
CA ARG A 59 7.11 18.40 -4.04
C ARG A 59 5.80 19.15 -3.86
N ALA A 60 4.71 18.45 -3.55
CA ALA A 60 3.42 19.09 -3.28
C ALA A 60 3.47 20.04 -2.07
N ALA A 61 4.36 19.81 -1.10
CA ALA A 61 4.60 20.69 0.03
C ALA A 61 5.57 21.86 -0.28
N GLY A 62 6.11 21.96 -1.51
CA GLY A 62 7.08 22.98 -1.89
C GLY A 62 8.53 22.67 -1.52
N ILE A 63 8.82 21.43 -1.13
CA ILE A 63 10.19 20.95 -0.89
C ILE A 63 10.80 20.56 -2.24
N ALA A 64 12.03 21.01 -2.49
CA ALA A 64 12.74 20.71 -3.72
C ALA A 64 13.00 19.20 -3.88
N ASP A 65 12.95 18.71 -5.12
CA ASP A 65 13.08 17.28 -5.42
C ASP A 65 14.40 16.67 -4.93
N ASP A 66 15.50 17.42 -5.04
CA ASP A 66 16.82 17.00 -4.57
C ASP A 66 16.88 16.86 -3.05
N ALA A 67 16.26 17.79 -2.32
CA ALA A 67 16.13 17.71 -0.87
C ALA A 67 15.29 16.49 -0.46
N ALA A 68 14.17 16.24 -1.15
CA ALA A 68 13.32 15.08 -0.89
C ALA A 68 14.06 13.75 -1.15
N LEU A 69 14.83 13.67 -2.24
CA LEU A 69 15.63 12.49 -2.57
C LEU A 69 16.77 12.27 -1.57
N SER A 70 17.42 13.34 -1.11
CA SER A 70 18.46 13.26 -0.07
C SER A 70 17.88 12.74 1.26
N ALA A 71 16.72 13.25 1.67
CA ALA A 71 16.04 12.79 2.88
C ALA A 71 15.62 11.32 2.78
N ALA A 72 15.03 10.91 1.65
CA ALA A 72 14.69 9.51 1.42
C ALA A 72 15.92 8.59 1.49
N ARG A 73 17.06 9.02 0.94
CA ARG A 73 18.32 8.27 1.04
C ARG A 73 18.78 8.10 2.49
N GLU A 74 18.75 9.19 3.25
CA GLU A 74 19.13 9.20 4.67
C GLU A 74 18.25 8.25 5.49
N GLU A 75 16.92 8.38 5.38
CA GLU A 75 15.97 7.51 6.07
C GLU A 75 16.17 6.03 5.73
N LEU A 76 16.33 5.71 4.44
CA LEU A 76 16.57 4.33 4.00
C LEU A 76 17.91 3.79 4.52
N SER A 77 18.93 4.64 4.63
CA SER A 77 20.22 4.27 5.22
C SER A 77 20.09 4.02 6.72
N GLU A 78 19.33 4.82 7.45
CA GLU A 78 19.15 4.70 8.91
C GLU A 78 18.43 3.40 9.30
N ILE A 79 17.45 2.96 8.51
CA ILE A 79 16.79 1.66 8.71
C ILE A 79 17.66 0.47 8.25
N GLY A 80 18.88 0.72 7.76
CA GLY A 80 19.88 -0.29 7.42
C GLY A 80 19.65 -1.00 6.08
N LEU A 81 18.98 -0.36 5.11
CA LEU A 81 18.82 -0.96 3.79
C LEU A 81 20.17 -1.06 3.04
N PRO A 82 20.40 -2.16 2.30
CA PRO A 82 21.55 -2.27 1.41
C PRO A 82 21.62 -1.14 0.38
N GLU A 83 22.82 -0.62 0.11
CA GLU A 83 23.06 0.47 -0.85
C GLU A 83 22.43 0.20 -2.24
N ALA A 84 22.45 -1.05 -2.70
CA ALA A 84 21.81 -1.42 -3.97
C ALA A 84 20.29 -1.19 -3.97
N LEU A 85 19.62 -1.42 -2.84
CA LEU A 85 18.18 -1.15 -2.69
C LEU A 85 17.89 0.33 -2.49
N ILE A 86 18.77 1.06 -1.79
CA ILE A 86 18.66 2.52 -1.66
C ILE A 86 18.68 3.17 -3.05
N ARG A 87 19.67 2.82 -3.88
CA ARG A 87 19.77 3.35 -5.26
C ARG A 87 18.54 3.08 -6.10
N LYS A 88 17.97 1.87 -6.00
CA LYS A 88 16.73 1.54 -6.72
C LYS A 88 15.53 2.35 -6.21
N ASN A 89 15.46 2.66 -4.91
CA ASN A 89 14.42 3.53 -4.38
C ASN A 89 14.60 4.98 -4.84
N GLU A 90 15.84 5.47 -4.92
CA GLU A 90 16.13 6.79 -5.52
C GLU A 90 15.73 6.84 -6.99
N GLU A 91 16.05 5.79 -7.76
CA GLU A 91 15.64 5.65 -9.16
C GLU A 91 14.10 5.66 -9.30
N LEU A 92 13.41 4.89 -8.46
CA LEU A 92 11.94 4.87 -8.42
C LEU A 92 11.35 6.24 -8.09
N ALA A 93 11.88 6.93 -7.08
CA ALA A 93 11.42 8.25 -6.69
C ALA A 93 11.64 9.28 -7.81
N ARG A 94 12.81 9.28 -8.45
CA ARG A 94 13.11 10.13 -9.63
C ARG A 94 12.16 9.84 -10.78
N ALA A 95 11.88 8.56 -11.07
CA ALA A 95 10.97 8.18 -12.14
C ALA A 95 9.54 8.69 -11.87
N CYS A 96 9.06 8.58 -10.62
CA CYS A 96 7.72 9.07 -10.25
C CYS A 96 7.63 10.59 -10.28
N LEU A 97 8.67 11.28 -9.77
CA LEU A 97 8.81 12.73 -9.85
C LEU A 97 8.83 13.23 -11.31
N ALA A 98 9.47 12.50 -12.23
CA ALA A 98 9.45 12.86 -13.65
C ALA A 98 8.09 12.58 -14.32
N ALA A 99 7.36 11.57 -13.86
CA ALA A 99 6.10 11.13 -14.46
C ALA A 99 4.87 11.94 -13.98
N ALA A 100 4.89 12.50 -12.77
CA ALA A 100 3.77 13.24 -12.21
C ALA A 100 4.08 14.74 -12.06
N ASP A 101 3.31 15.57 -12.77
CA ASP A 101 3.39 17.03 -12.67
C ASP A 101 2.56 17.55 -11.48
N VAL A 102 2.97 17.17 -10.26
CA VAL A 102 2.34 17.66 -9.04
C VAL A 102 2.92 19.03 -8.68
N PRO A 103 2.15 20.13 -8.77
CA PRO A 103 2.66 21.45 -8.44
C PRO A 103 2.76 21.62 -6.93
N PRO A 104 3.67 22.49 -6.44
CA PRO A 104 3.70 22.85 -5.03
C PRO A 104 2.39 23.55 -4.63
N LEU A 105 1.92 23.25 -3.42
CA LEU A 105 0.78 23.94 -2.83
C LEU A 105 1.19 25.37 -2.51
N THR A 106 0.53 26.33 -3.12
CA THR A 106 0.72 27.74 -2.80
C THR A 106 0.00 28.03 -1.49
N VAL A 107 0.70 27.93 -0.38
CA VAL A 107 0.16 28.37 0.92
C VAL A 107 0.43 29.86 1.03
N ASP A 108 -0.60 30.68 0.91
CA ASP A 108 -0.52 32.03 1.46
C ASP A 108 -0.56 31.88 2.98
N ARG A 109 0.59 32.04 3.65
CA ARG A 109 0.68 32.12 5.11
C ARG A 109 0.73 33.60 5.48
N PRO A 110 -0.41 34.28 5.65
CA PRO A 110 -0.43 35.63 6.17
C PRO A 110 -0.15 35.57 7.67
N GLY A 111 1.13 35.46 8.05
CA GLY A 111 1.51 35.48 9.46
C GLY A 111 2.95 35.07 9.73
N ALA A 112 3.57 35.73 10.71
CA ALA A 112 4.77 35.20 11.36
C ALA A 112 4.46 33.80 11.90
N PRO A 113 5.40 32.84 11.83
CA PRO A 113 5.19 31.52 12.42
C PRO A 113 4.77 31.71 13.87
N GLU A 114 3.65 31.10 14.26
CA GLU A 114 3.26 31.07 15.67
C GLU A 114 4.43 30.48 16.47
N PRO A 115 4.74 31.02 17.66
CA PRO A 115 5.83 30.52 18.47
C PRO A 115 5.65 29.01 18.67
N SER A 116 6.72 28.26 18.42
CA SER A 116 6.72 26.80 18.54
C SER A 116 6.18 26.41 19.92
N VAL A 117 5.06 25.69 19.93
CA VAL A 117 4.52 25.09 21.15
C VAL A 117 5.59 24.16 21.75
N PRO A 118 5.76 24.11 23.09
CA PRO A 118 6.66 23.17 23.72
C PRO A 118 6.37 21.75 23.23
N LEU A 119 7.40 21.02 22.80
CA LEU A 119 7.28 19.63 22.40
C LEU A 119 6.75 18.83 23.61
N SER A 120 5.47 18.46 23.56
CA SER A 120 4.90 17.52 24.52
C SER A 120 5.44 16.14 24.16
N VAL A 121 6.35 15.63 24.99
CA VAL A 121 6.78 14.23 24.90
C VAL A 121 5.67 13.41 25.55
N PRO A 122 4.86 12.63 24.78
CA PRO A 122 3.86 11.79 25.38
C PRO A 122 4.56 10.78 26.31
N ALA A 123 4.15 10.75 27.58
CA ALA A 123 4.50 9.65 28.46
C ALA A 123 3.70 8.42 28.02
N TYR A 124 4.35 7.28 27.88
CA TYR A 124 3.64 6.03 27.71
C TYR A 124 2.98 5.67 29.05
N ASP A 125 1.67 5.50 29.04
CA ASP A 125 0.97 4.92 30.19
C ASP A 125 1.45 3.49 30.43
N ASP A 126 1.20 3.00 31.64
CA ASP A 126 1.49 1.61 32.01
C ASP A 126 0.84 0.64 30.99
N PRO A 127 1.51 -0.47 30.60
CA PRO A 127 0.94 -1.44 29.67
C PRO A 127 -0.45 -1.94 30.08
N THR A 128 -0.78 -1.98 31.37
CA THR A 128 -2.13 -2.35 31.84
C THR A 128 -3.22 -1.35 31.44
N VAL A 129 -2.84 -0.10 31.16
CA VAL A 129 -3.70 0.98 30.64
C VAL A 129 -3.63 1.05 29.12
N GLY A 130 -2.44 0.93 28.54
CA GLY A 130 -2.19 1.12 27.11
C GLY A 130 -2.36 -0.14 26.24
N THR A 131 -2.39 -1.34 26.82
CA THR A 131 -2.56 -2.58 26.05
C THR A 131 -4.01 -2.68 25.58
N PRO A 132 -4.25 -2.93 24.28
CA PRO A 132 -5.61 -3.17 23.79
C PRO A 132 -6.23 -4.35 24.53
N SER A 133 -7.30 -4.06 25.28
CA SER A 133 -8.12 -5.09 25.91
C SER A 133 -8.91 -5.84 24.83
N VAL A 134 -8.78 -7.17 24.78
CA VAL A 134 -9.54 -8.01 23.86
C VAL A 134 -10.90 -8.32 24.49
N TYR A 135 -11.91 -7.52 24.15
CA TYR A 135 -13.25 -7.63 24.75
C TYR A 135 -14.12 -8.74 24.16
N ALA A 136 -13.76 -9.29 23.00
CA ALA A 136 -14.52 -10.37 22.36
C ALA A 136 -13.62 -11.27 21.49
N PRO A 137 -13.76 -12.61 21.57
CA PRO A 137 -13.10 -13.52 20.65
C PRO A 137 -13.81 -13.55 19.28
N GLY A 138 -13.11 -14.03 18.24
CA GLY A 138 -13.73 -14.36 16.96
C GLY A 138 -14.14 -13.17 16.07
N ASN A 139 -13.54 -11.99 16.25
CA ASN A 139 -13.86 -10.80 15.43
C ASN A 139 -13.09 -10.70 14.10
N MET A 140 -12.23 -11.66 13.79
CA MET A 140 -11.44 -11.68 12.54
C MET A 140 -12.30 -11.62 11.26
N PRO A 141 -13.46 -12.29 11.15
CA PRO A 141 -14.35 -12.16 9.99
C PRO A 141 -14.92 -10.75 9.79
N LEU A 142 -14.85 -9.88 10.81
CA LEU A 142 -15.27 -8.48 10.70
C LEU A 142 -14.17 -7.59 10.11
N ARG A 143 -12.96 -8.12 9.91
CA ARG A 143 -11.77 -7.38 9.48
C ARG A 143 -11.37 -7.80 8.07
N LYS A 144 -11.94 -7.12 7.08
CA LYS A 144 -11.60 -7.33 5.66
C LYS A 144 -10.16 -6.88 5.37
N THR A 145 -9.27 -7.84 5.19
CA THR A 145 -7.84 -7.64 4.89
C THR A 145 -7.52 -7.77 3.40
N GLY A 146 -8.51 -8.06 2.55
CA GLY A 146 -8.30 -8.31 1.13
C GLY A 146 -7.68 -7.13 0.37
N GLY A 147 -7.80 -5.90 0.89
CA GLY A 147 -7.18 -4.70 0.32
C GLY A 147 -5.66 -4.66 0.41
N TRP A 148 -5.01 -5.63 1.06
CA TRP A 148 -3.55 -5.65 1.25
C TRP A 148 -2.80 -6.26 0.06
N ARG A 149 -3.53 -6.87 -0.89
CA ARG A 149 -2.95 -7.57 -2.04
C ARG A 149 -2.39 -6.60 -3.06
N THR A 150 -1.21 -6.92 -3.56
CA THR A 150 -0.70 -6.46 -4.87
C THR A 150 -0.80 -7.55 -5.94
N VAL A 151 -0.97 -8.80 -5.50
CA VAL A 151 -1.12 -10.02 -6.28
C VAL A 151 -2.09 -10.95 -5.56
N ARG A 152 -2.75 -11.85 -6.30
CA ARG A 152 -3.70 -12.82 -5.76
C ARG A 152 -3.43 -14.24 -6.28
N PRO A 153 -3.73 -15.27 -5.48
CA PRO A 153 -3.79 -16.63 -5.96
C PRO A 153 -5.08 -16.87 -6.77
N VAL A 154 -4.99 -17.61 -7.87
CA VAL A 154 -6.14 -18.09 -8.66
C VAL A 154 -6.01 -19.60 -8.84
N ILE A 155 -7.12 -20.32 -8.64
CA ILE A 155 -7.15 -21.78 -8.68
C ILE A 155 -7.71 -22.24 -10.03
N ASP A 156 -6.93 -23.02 -10.76
CA ASP A 156 -7.38 -23.80 -11.91
C ASP A 156 -7.94 -25.15 -11.42
N LEU A 157 -9.26 -25.26 -11.39
CA LEU A 157 -9.94 -26.49 -10.95
C LEU A 157 -9.72 -27.67 -11.90
N ALA A 158 -9.29 -27.45 -13.16
CA ALA A 158 -8.97 -28.55 -14.07
C ALA A 158 -7.64 -29.24 -13.71
N LEU A 159 -6.72 -28.51 -13.07
CA LEU A 159 -5.42 -29.03 -12.59
C LEU A 159 -5.46 -29.44 -11.11
N CYS A 160 -6.52 -29.05 -10.40
CA CYS A 160 -6.68 -29.33 -8.98
C CYS A 160 -7.04 -30.80 -8.76
N ASN A 161 -6.30 -31.47 -7.88
CA ASN A 161 -6.58 -32.84 -7.46
C ASN A 161 -7.26 -32.93 -6.08
N GLN A 162 -7.77 -31.80 -5.56
CA GLN A 162 -8.49 -31.72 -4.28
C GLN A 162 -7.70 -32.27 -3.07
N CYS A 163 -6.36 -32.13 -3.07
CA CYS A 163 -5.54 -32.54 -1.92
C CYS A 163 -5.66 -31.62 -0.69
N TRP A 164 -6.32 -30.47 -0.83
CA TRP A 164 -6.58 -29.47 0.22
C TRP A 164 -5.35 -28.89 0.94
N ILE A 165 -4.14 -29.10 0.40
CA ILE A 165 -2.92 -28.53 0.98
C ILE A 165 -3.02 -27.00 1.04
N CYS A 166 -3.53 -26.37 -0.02
CA CYS A 166 -3.75 -24.92 -0.05
C CYS A 166 -4.68 -24.45 1.07
N PHE A 167 -5.76 -25.19 1.37
CA PHE A 167 -6.67 -24.93 2.48
C PHE A 167 -5.96 -25.02 3.83
N VAL A 168 -5.27 -26.13 4.10
CA VAL A 168 -4.57 -26.37 5.38
C VAL A 168 -3.41 -25.39 5.61
N ARG A 169 -2.73 -24.96 4.54
CA ARG A 169 -1.57 -24.08 4.61
C ARG A 169 -1.93 -22.59 4.64
N CYS A 170 -3.18 -22.22 4.45
CA CYS A 170 -3.59 -20.83 4.49
C CYS A 170 -3.48 -20.27 5.91
N PRO A 171 -2.56 -19.34 6.22
CA PRO A 171 -2.41 -18.80 7.58
C PRO A 171 -3.58 -17.90 7.99
N GLU A 172 -4.37 -17.43 7.02
CA GLU A 172 -5.51 -16.54 7.24
C GLU A 172 -6.84 -17.28 7.39
N GLY A 173 -6.88 -18.59 7.10
CA GLY A 173 -8.15 -19.32 6.97
C GLY A 173 -9.04 -18.77 5.83
N ALA A 174 -8.45 -18.10 4.84
CA ALA A 174 -9.16 -17.44 3.73
C ALA A 174 -9.47 -18.41 2.56
N ILE A 175 -9.48 -19.71 2.80
CA ILE A 175 -9.87 -20.72 1.82
C ILE A 175 -10.94 -21.60 2.48
N SER A 176 -12.06 -21.81 1.80
CA SER A 176 -13.11 -22.75 2.20
C SER A 176 -13.21 -23.90 1.20
N LEU A 177 -13.94 -24.95 1.55
CA LEU A 177 -14.29 -26.04 0.65
C LEU A 177 -15.78 -25.95 0.31
N ASP A 178 -16.12 -26.09 -0.97
CA ASP A 178 -17.52 -26.17 -1.42
C ASP A 178 -18.12 -27.57 -1.18
N GLU A 179 -19.38 -27.79 -1.58
CA GLU A 179 -20.07 -29.08 -1.43
C GLU A 179 -19.43 -30.25 -2.20
N LYS A 180 -18.55 -29.94 -3.16
CA LYS A 180 -17.80 -30.92 -3.95
C LYS A 180 -16.35 -31.03 -3.49
N ASP A 181 -16.01 -30.45 -2.34
CA ASP A 181 -14.65 -30.36 -1.80
C ASP A 181 -13.65 -29.57 -2.69
N ASN A 182 -14.14 -28.65 -3.53
CA ASN A 182 -13.25 -27.74 -4.26
C ASN A 182 -12.84 -26.57 -3.36
N PRO A 183 -11.56 -26.18 -3.37
CA PRO A 183 -11.10 -25.01 -2.63
C PRO A 183 -11.62 -23.71 -3.27
N HIS A 184 -12.16 -22.81 -2.45
CA HIS A 184 -12.60 -21.48 -2.82
C HIS A 184 -11.89 -20.41 -1.98
N ILE A 185 -11.33 -19.38 -2.61
CA ILE A 185 -10.59 -18.33 -1.90
C ILE A 185 -11.55 -17.20 -1.53
N ASP A 186 -11.56 -16.83 -0.25
CA ASP A 186 -12.19 -15.61 0.23
C ASP A 186 -11.27 -14.41 -0.03
N TYR A 187 -11.54 -13.67 -1.10
CA TYR A 187 -10.80 -12.47 -1.46
C TYR A 187 -11.11 -11.24 -0.59
N ASP A 188 -12.06 -11.30 0.34
CA ASP A 188 -12.24 -10.24 1.34
C ASP A 188 -11.23 -10.38 2.49
N HIS A 189 -10.65 -11.57 2.71
CA HIS A 189 -9.69 -11.84 3.79
C HIS A 189 -8.32 -12.36 3.31
N CYS A 190 -8.21 -12.79 2.05
CA CYS A 190 -6.93 -13.24 1.49
C CYS A 190 -5.94 -12.07 1.39
N LYS A 191 -4.80 -12.16 2.09
CA LYS A 191 -3.74 -11.12 2.04
C LYS A 191 -2.81 -11.24 0.83
N GLY A 192 -2.96 -12.26 -0.01
CA GLY A 192 -2.09 -12.47 -1.16
C GLY A 192 -0.65 -12.85 -0.76
N CYS A 193 -0.48 -13.63 0.31
CA CYS A 193 0.84 -14.11 0.76
C CYS A 193 1.44 -15.18 -0.17
N LEU A 194 0.60 -15.82 -1.00
CA LEU A 194 0.94 -16.83 -2.00
C LEU A 194 1.53 -18.15 -1.46
N ILE A 195 1.37 -18.43 -0.16
CA ILE A 195 1.73 -19.74 0.40
C ILE A 195 0.96 -20.87 -0.30
N CYS A 196 -0.31 -20.66 -0.65
CA CYS A 196 -1.10 -21.63 -1.39
C CYS A 196 -0.59 -21.89 -2.82
N VAL A 197 0.12 -20.93 -3.43
CA VAL A 197 0.79 -21.11 -4.74
C VAL A 197 2.03 -21.98 -4.57
N GLU A 198 2.87 -21.64 -3.58
CA GLU A 198 4.11 -22.36 -3.29
C GLU A 198 3.84 -23.84 -2.95
N GLU A 199 2.90 -24.07 -2.05
CA GLU A 199 2.59 -25.39 -1.48
C GLU A 199 1.76 -26.28 -2.43
N CYS A 200 1.22 -25.75 -3.53
CA CYS A 200 0.40 -26.55 -4.43
C CYS A 200 1.26 -27.58 -5.21
N PRO A 201 1.08 -28.90 -4.99
CA PRO A 201 1.93 -29.90 -5.63
C PRO A 201 1.63 -30.06 -7.12
N THR A 202 0.39 -29.80 -7.55
CA THR A 202 -0.02 -29.90 -8.95
C THR A 202 0.15 -28.59 -9.72
N LYS A 203 0.61 -27.51 -9.04
CA LYS A 203 0.69 -26.15 -9.59
C LYS A 203 -0.63 -25.65 -10.17
N ALA A 204 -1.74 -26.12 -9.60
CA ALA A 204 -3.10 -25.66 -9.92
C ALA A 204 -3.42 -24.27 -9.35
N VAL A 205 -2.57 -23.71 -8.50
CA VAL A 205 -2.74 -22.34 -7.97
C VAL A 205 -1.67 -21.45 -8.59
N ALA A 206 -2.07 -20.40 -9.28
CA ALA A 206 -1.18 -19.45 -9.93
C ALA A 206 -1.26 -18.06 -9.29
N GLU A 207 -0.18 -17.29 -9.40
CA GLU A 207 -0.14 -15.87 -9.05
C GLU A 207 -0.67 -15.02 -10.21
N GLU A 208 -1.59 -14.11 -9.92
CA GLU A 208 -2.05 -13.07 -10.84
C GLU A 208 -1.87 -11.68 -10.21
N LYS A 209 -1.61 -10.66 -11.05
CA LYS A 209 -1.63 -9.25 -10.61
C LYS A 209 -2.99 -8.94 -9.98
N GLU A 210 -3.00 -8.34 -8.79
CA GLU A 210 -4.25 -7.86 -8.19
C GLU A 210 -4.71 -6.66 -9.01
N VAL A 211 -5.64 -6.89 -9.94
CA VAL A 211 -6.33 -5.81 -10.63
C VAL A 211 -7.50 -5.40 -9.76
N ARG A 212 -7.22 -4.71 -8.65
CA ARG A 212 -8.23 -3.84 -8.05
C ARG A 212 -8.33 -2.59 -8.92
N THR A 213 -8.90 -2.75 -10.12
CA THR A 213 -9.87 -1.74 -10.55
C THR A 213 -10.84 -1.62 -9.39
N TRP A 214 -10.87 -0.44 -8.78
CA TRP A 214 -11.78 -0.09 -7.69
C TRP A 214 -13.25 -0.47 -7.89
#